data_AF-A0A1F7ULB8-F1
#
_entry.id   AF-A0A1F7ULB8-F1
#
_cell.length_a   1.000
_cell.length_b   1.000
_cell.length_c   1.000
_cell.angle_alpha   90.00
_cell.angle_beta   90.00
_cell.angle_gamma   90.00
#
_symmetry.space_group_name_H-M   'P 1'
#
loop_
_entity.id
_entity.type
_entity.pdbx_description
1 polymer ?
#
loop_
_entity_poly.entity_id
_entity_poly.type
_entity_poly.pdbx_seq_one_letter_code
_entity_poly.pdbx_strand_id
1 'polypeptide(L)'
;MLTLIDNEDSTRFLSRLSKWLKTKTTLDLTDWEICFYMVVIPFVVIFVERVTQWMGISGVDMSVTEKATVCIIWWTAGAVMQNTKASYYLQLISQKQLHHEREKTLRPIILRSGFIPSWDIIHYSVNEKNIIEGAPLTFQVFDHIATEIQGIIVQNGMRYALVFFSRISQMSDIRYYADKVWRGWVKPDTELYAFFESSKGIPVSEENQICLTYKDIEGNSFYTIENQNFIQRCHRGIPDSMAHMNT
;
A
#
# COMPACT_ATOMS: atom_id res chain seq x y z
N MET A 1 51.38 -29.71 36.58
CA MET A 1 52.01 -28.79 35.62
C MET A 1 51.12 -28.76 34.39
N LEU A 2 50.02 -28.01 34.48
CA LEU A 2 49.01 -27.88 33.42
C LEU A 2 49.52 -26.84 32.43
N THR A 3 49.93 -27.31 31.27
CA THR A 3 50.41 -26.48 30.17
C THR A 3 49.30 -25.55 29.68
N LEU A 4 49.47 -24.27 29.99
CA LEU A 4 48.93 -23.13 29.26
C LEU A 4 49.31 -23.27 27.78
N ILE A 5 48.44 -23.89 26.99
CA ILE A 5 48.52 -23.90 25.53
C ILE A 5 47.17 -23.37 25.00
N ASP A 6 47.26 -22.26 24.26
CA ASP A 6 46.33 -21.72 23.28
C ASP A 6 44.99 -21.09 23.69
N ASN A 7 45.04 -20.10 24.60
CA ASN A 7 43.94 -19.13 24.73
C ASN A 7 44.06 -17.95 23.73
N GLU A 8 45.24 -17.73 23.15
CA GLU A 8 45.51 -16.59 22.27
C GLU A 8 45.09 -16.85 20.81
N ASP A 9 45.14 -18.11 20.37
CA ASP A 9 44.74 -18.50 19.00
C ASP A 9 43.23 -18.68 18.82
N SER A 10 42.52 -19.13 19.86
CA SER A 10 41.07 -19.29 19.83
C SER A 10 40.34 -17.93 19.76
N THR A 11 40.79 -16.94 20.52
CA THR A 11 40.25 -15.58 20.50
C THR A 11 40.58 -14.84 19.19
N ARG A 12 41.78 -15.03 18.62
CA ARG A 12 42.13 -14.54 17.27
C ARG A 12 41.31 -15.19 16.17
N PHE A 13 41.08 -16.49 16.25
CA PHE A 13 40.27 -17.22 15.29
C PHE A 13 38.81 -16.71 15.31
N LEU A 14 38.22 -16.58 16.50
CA LEU A 14 36.85 -16.08 16.66
C LEU A 14 36.70 -14.62 16.19
N SER A 15 37.70 -13.77 16.45
CA SER A 15 37.77 -12.39 15.95
C SER A 15 37.80 -12.34 14.41
N ARG A 16 38.65 -13.16 13.77
CA ARG A 16 38.77 -13.24 12.31
C ARG A 16 37.53 -13.85 11.67
N LEU A 17 36.94 -14.87 12.29
CA LEU A 17 35.69 -15.50 11.84
C LEU A 17 34.51 -14.52 11.93
N SER A 18 34.38 -13.79 13.05
CA SER A 18 33.35 -12.75 13.22
C SER A 18 33.48 -11.64 12.18
N LYS A 19 34.71 -11.18 11.92
CA LYS A 19 34.96 -10.17 10.90
C LYS A 19 34.66 -10.70 9.49
N TRP A 20 35.10 -11.93 9.18
CA TRP A 20 34.84 -12.57 7.89
C TRP A 20 33.33 -12.76 7.64
N LEU A 21 32.59 -13.22 8.65
CA LEU A 21 31.12 -13.34 8.61
C LEU A 21 30.46 -12.00 8.35
N LYS A 22 30.77 -10.95 9.13
CA LYS A 22 30.19 -9.61 8.93
C LYS A 22 30.46 -9.02 7.55
N THR A 23 31.59 -9.38 6.93
CA THR A 23 31.92 -8.90 5.57
C THR A 23 31.25 -9.70 4.44
N LYS A 24 30.72 -10.89 4.73
CA LYS A 24 30.20 -11.83 3.70
C LYS A 24 28.75 -12.26 3.93
N THR A 25 28.17 -12.03 5.10
CA THR A 25 26.80 -12.39 5.47
C THR A 25 26.17 -11.33 6.38
N THR A 26 24.84 -11.22 6.38
CA THR A 26 24.04 -10.33 7.25
C THR A 26 23.53 -11.06 8.50
N LEU A 27 24.31 -12.01 9.04
CA LEU A 27 23.90 -12.78 10.21
C LEU A 27 23.99 -11.94 11.49
N ASP A 28 22.85 -11.79 12.18
CA ASP A 28 22.76 -11.15 13.49
C ASP A 28 22.86 -12.21 14.59
N LEU A 29 23.78 -12.02 15.53
CA LEU A 29 24.08 -12.98 16.60
C LEU A 29 23.17 -12.82 17.83
N THR A 30 22.21 -11.90 17.78
CA THR A 30 21.20 -11.72 18.84
C THR A 30 19.99 -12.62 18.69
N ASP A 31 19.88 -13.37 17.58
CA ASP A 31 18.77 -14.29 17.33
C ASP A 31 18.99 -15.62 18.07
N TRP A 32 18.07 -15.94 18.99
CA TRP A 32 18.18 -17.07 19.91
C TRP A 32 18.24 -18.43 19.19
N GLU A 33 17.58 -18.56 18.03
CA GLU A 33 17.63 -19.78 17.22
C GLU A 33 19.04 -20.02 16.64
N ILE A 34 19.73 -18.94 16.23
CA ILE A 34 21.10 -19.01 15.72
C ILE A 34 22.07 -19.37 16.86
N CYS A 35 21.88 -18.77 18.05
CA CYS A 35 22.65 -19.15 19.24
C CYS A 35 22.45 -20.62 19.63
N PHE A 36 21.23 -21.14 19.55
CA PHE A 36 20.91 -22.54 19.85
C PHE A 36 21.67 -23.50 18.93
N TYR A 37 21.63 -23.28 17.61
CA TYR A 37 22.37 -24.14 16.68
C TYR A 37 23.90 -23.99 16.80
N MET A 38 24.39 -22.79 17.13
CA MET A 38 25.83 -22.53 17.28
C MET A 38 26.44 -23.08 18.58
N VAL A 39 25.66 -23.22 19.65
CA VAL A 39 26.16 -23.75 20.93
C VAL A 39 25.83 -25.22 21.09
N VAL A 40 24.62 -25.64 20.73
CA VAL A 40 24.13 -26.99 21.04
C VAL A 40 24.72 -28.04 20.10
N ILE A 41 24.86 -27.78 18.81
CA ILE A 41 25.40 -28.80 17.88
C ILE A 41 26.88 -29.12 18.17
N PRO A 42 27.79 -28.13 18.33
CA PRO A 42 29.17 -28.42 18.71
C PRO A 42 29.25 -29.10 20.09
N PHE A 43 28.39 -28.70 21.02
CA PHE A 43 28.32 -29.31 22.36
C PHE A 43 27.86 -30.77 22.30
N VAL A 44 26.86 -31.10 21.47
CA VAL A 44 26.39 -32.48 21.26
C VAL A 44 27.47 -33.33 20.60
N VAL A 45 28.19 -32.81 19.61
CA VAL A 45 29.30 -33.54 18.96
C VAL A 45 30.43 -33.83 19.96
N ILE A 46 30.85 -32.84 20.76
CA ILE A 46 31.88 -33.02 21.79
C ILE A 46 31.40 -33.93 22.93
N PHE A 47 30.12 -33.83 23.32
CA PHE A 47 29.52 -34.65 24.37
C PHE A 47 29.42 -36.11 23.93
N VAL A 48 28.94 -36.38 22.72
CA VAL A 48 28.88 -37.74 22.16
C VAL A 48 30.27 -38.35 22.07
N GLU A 49 31.29 -37.57 21.66
CA GLU A 49 32.68 -38.04 21.62
C GLU A 49 33.25 -38.38 23.00
N ARG A 50 33.01 -37.53 24.02
CA ARG A 50 33.44 -37.83 25.39
C ARG A 50 32.75 -39.07 25.95
N VAL A 51 31.47 -39.25 25.63
CA VAL A 51 30.66 -40.37 26.09
C VAL A 51 31.06 -41.67 25.40
N THR A 52 31.39 -41.66 24.10
CA THR A 52 31.90 -42.83 23.38
C THR A 52 33.34 -43.20 23.78
N GLN A 53 34.20 -42.21 24.06
CA GLN A 53 35.52 -42.44 24.66
C GLN A 53 35.42 -43.05 26.06
N TRP A 54 34.49 -42.58 26.89
CA TRP A 54 34.25 -43.13 28.23
C TRP A 54 33.68 -44.55 28.20
N MET A 55 32.89 -44.89 27.17
CA MET A 55 32.34 -46.24 26.96
C MET A 55 33.27 -47.21 26.21
N GLY A 56 34.48 -46.78 25.82
CA GLY A 56 35.48 -47.65 25.18
C GLY A 56 35.09 -48.14 23.77
N ILE A 57 34.15 -47.47 23.10
CA ILE A 57 33.68 -47.83 21.76
C ILE A 57 34.56 -47.09 20.75
N SER A 58 35.56 -47.77 20.19
CA SER A 58 36.40 -47.23 19.12
C SER A 58 35.74 -47.45 17.76
N GLY A 59 35.21 -46.38 17.15
CA GLY A 59 34.63 -46.41 15.81
C GLY A 59 34.70 -45.03 15.16
N VAL A 60 35.55 -44.93 14.14
CA VAL A 60 35.87 -43.75 13.30
C VAL A 60 36.85 -42.75 13.94
N ASP A 61 38.15 -43.03 13.79
CA ASP A 61 39.24 -42.09 14.06
C ASP A 61 39.29 -41.01 12.96
N MET A 62 38.42 -40.00 13.06
CA MET A 62 38.63 -38.73 12.37
C MET A 62 39.50 -37.82 13.23
N SER A 63 40.51 -37.20 12.62
CA SER A 63 41.32 -36.18 13.28
C SER A 63 40.46 -34.98 13.72
N VAL A 64 40.88 -34.29 14.78
CA VAL A 64 40.18 -33.09 15.30
C VAL A 64 39.95 -32.05 14.21
N THR A 65 40.89 -31.94 13.26
CA THR A 65 40.84 -31.07 12.08
C THR A 65 39.75 -31.46 11.08
N GLU A 66 39.51 -32.75 10.84
CA GLU A 66 38.46 -33.22 9.93
C GLU A 66 37.07 -32.99 10.54
N LYS A 67 36.93 -33.21 11.84
CA LYS A 67 35.67 -32.94 12.58
C LYS A 67 35.31 -31.46 12.56
N ALA A 68 36.29 -30.57 12.83
CA ALA A 68 36.10 -29.13 12.76
C ALA A 68 35.69 -28.67 11.35
N THR A 69 36.28 -29.27 10.31
CA THR A 69 35.96 -28.97 8.91
C THR A 69 34.52 -29.34 8.56
N VAL A 70 34.03 -30.50 9.00
CA VAL A 70 32.63 -30.92 8.77
C VAL A 70 31.64 -29.97 9.46
N CYS A 71 31.92 -29.55 10.69
CA CYS A 71 31.09 -28.57 11.40
C CYS A 71 31.05 -27.21 10.68
N ILE A 72 32.19 -26.74 10.17
CA ILE A 72 32.27 -25.48 9.40
C ILE A 72 31.48 -25.59 8.09
N ILE A 73 31.57 -26.72 7.37
CA ILE A 73 30.84 -26.94 6.12
C ILE A 73 29.32 -26.91 6.35
N TRP A 74 28.83 -27.66 7.35
CA TRP A 74 27.40 -27.67 7.69
C TRP A 74 26.91 -26.31 8.18
N TRP A 75 27.75 -25.58 8.91
CA TRP A 75 27.47 -24.21 9.34
C TRP A 75 27.35 -23.24 8.16
N THR A 76 28.29 -23.28 7.20
CA THR A 76 28.19 -22.48 5.97
C THR A 76 26.97 -22.85 5.14
N ALA A 77 26.62 -24.14 5.05
CA ALA A 77 25.44 -24.59 4.31
C ALA A 77 24.13 -24.08 4.96
N GLY A 78 24.01 -24.18 6.29
CA GLY A 78 22.85 -23.67 7.02
C GLY A 78 22.68 -22.15 6.90
N ALA A 79 23.79 -21.41 7.04
CA ALA A 79 23.80 -19.95 6.88
C ALA A 79 23.38 -19.52 5.46
N VAL A 80 23.85 -20.21 4.42
CA VAL A 80 23.46 -19.93 3.02
C VAL A 80 21.98 -20.23 2.82
N MET A 81 21.46 -21.33 3.37
CA MET A 81 20.06 -21.71 3.21
C MET A 81 19.10 -20.72 3.89
N GLN A 82 19.44 -20.25 5.10
CA GLN A 82 18.66 -19.22 5.79
C GLN A 82 18.69 -17.87 5.06
N ASN A 83 19.87 -17.42 4.60
CA ASN A 83 19.99 -16.18 3.82
C ASN A 83 19.22 -16.26 2.49
N THR A 84 19.19 -17.44 1.85
CA THR A 84 18.43 -17.65 0.61
C THR A 84 16.93 -17.52 0.87
N LYS A 85 16.43 -18.09 1.98
CA LYS A 85 15.03 -17.97 2.38
C LYS A 85 14.65 -16.52 2.68
N ALA A 86 15.45 -15.80 3.47
CA ALA A 86 15.20 -14.40 3.79
C ALA A 86 15.21 -13.51 2.53
N SER A 87 16.18 -13.73 1.64
CA SER A 87 16.29 -13.00 0.37
C SER A 87 15.08 -13.23 -0.53
N TYR A 88 14.58 -14.46 -0.60
CA TYR A 88 13.37 -14.79 -1.34
C TYR A 88 12.13 -14.03 -0.83
N TYR A 89 11.92 -13.99 0.50
CA TYR A 89 10.80 -13.25 1.08
C TYR A 89 10.91 -11.75 0.89
N LEU A 90 12.11 -11.18 1.01
CA LEU A 90 12.35 -9.75 0.74
C LEU A 90 12.06 -9.41 -0.72
N GLN A 91 12.49 -10.26 -1.67
CA GLN A 91 12.16 -10.08 -3.08
C GLN A 91 10.66 -10.15 -3.33
N LEU A 92 9.96 -11.11 -2.70
CA LEU A 92 8.51 -11.23 -2.82
C LEU A 92 7.77 -10.00 -2.27
N ILE A 93 8.17 -9.48 -1.10
CA ILE A 93 7.57 -8.28 -0.50
C ILE A 93 7.85 -7.06 -1.38
N SER A 94 9.08 -6.90 -1.86
CA SER A 94 9.46 -5.79 -2.76
C SER A 94 8.65 -5.83 -4.05
N GLN A 95 8.47 -7.00 -4.67
CA GLN A 95 7.62 -7.15 -5.85
C GLN A 95 6.16 -6.77 -5.56
N LYS A 96 5.61 -7.21 -4.42
CA LYS A 96 4.25 -6.83 -4.01
C LYS A 96 4.09 -5.32 -3.80
N GLN A 97 5.07 -4.68 -3.16
CA GLN A 97 5.09 -3.22 -2.98
C GLN A 97 5.16 -2.50 -4.33
N LEU A 98 6.03 -2.94 -5.23
CA LEU A 98 6.21 -2.34 -6.56
C LEU A 98 4.96 -2.51 -7.43
N HIS A 99 4.28 -3.65 -7.35
CA HIS A 99 2.97 -3.85 -7.97
C HIS A 99 1.91 -2.93 -7.36
N HIS A 100 1.87 -2.80 -6.03
CA HIS A 100 0.90 -1.94 -5.35
C HIS A 100 1.13 -0.44 -5.65
N GLU A 101 2.39 -0.03 -5.77
CA GLU A 101 2.76 1.33 -6.21
C GLU A 101 2.36 1.58 -7.66
N ARG A 102 2.68 0.64 -8.58
CA ARG A 102 2.23 0.73 -9.98
C ARG A 102 0.71 0.80 -10.10
N GLU A 103 -0.02 0.03 -9.30
CA GLU A 103 -1.48 0.09 -9.26
C GLU A 103 -2.02 1.38 -8.66
N LYS A 104 -1.27 2.07 -7.80
CA LYS A 104 -1.66 3.39 -7.27
C LYS A 104 -1.39 4.49 -8.28
N THR A 105 -0.24 4.44 -8.96
CA THR A 105 0.15 5.38 -10.02
C THR A 105 -0.60 5.17 -11.33
N LEU A 106 -1.74 4.48 -11.34
CA LEU A 106 -2.63 4.39 -12.52
C LEU A 106 -4.06 4.80 -12.17
N ARG A 107 -4.34 5.15 -10.91
CA ARG A 107 -5.69 5.52 -10.49
C ARG A 107 -5.86 7.01 -10.76
N PRO A 108 -6.88 7.45 -11.52
CA PRO A 108 -7.27 8.83 -11.47
C PRO A 108 -7.77 9.13 -10.07
N ILE A 109 -7.39 10.29 -9.53
CA ILE A 109 -7.84 10.72 -8.22
C ILE A 109 -8.62 12.01 -8.43
N ILE A 110 -9.96 11.90 -8.39
CA ILE A 110 -10.86 13.05 -8.44
C ILE A 110 -11.45 13.26 -7.04
N LEU A 111 -11.03 14.33 -6.37
CA LEU A 111 -11.52 14.67 -5.03
C LEU A 111 -12.21 16.01 -5.06
N ARG A 112 -13.25 16.19 -4.23
CA ARG A 112 -13.89 17.48 -4.06
C ARG A 112 -12.92 18.42 -3.36
N SER A 113 -12.74 19.61 -3.90
CA SER A 113 -11.94 20.69 -3.32
C SER A 113 -12.85 21.76 -2.72
N GLY A 114 -12.26 22.62 -1.89
CA GLY A 114 -12.97 23.72 -1.22
C GLY A 114 -13.68 23.31 0.07
N PHE A 115 -14.14 24.32 0.80
CA PHE A 115 -14.82 24.15 2.09
C PHE A 115 -16.35 24.21 1.90
N ILE A 116 -17.05 23.25 2.50
CA ILE A 116 -18.52 23.26 2.60
C ILE A 116 -18.88 23.58 4.05
N PRO A 117 -19.51 24.73 4.34
CA PRO A 117 -19.87 25.10 5.71
C PRO A 117 -20.99 24.21 6.27
N SER A 118 -21.94 23.83 5.42
CA SER A 118 -23.04 22.93 5.74
C SER A 118 -23.64 22.32 4.47
N TRP A 119 -24.33 21.18 4.62
CA TRP A 119 -25.03 20.52 3.53
C TRP A 119 -26.15 21.39 2.94
N ASP A 120 -26.84 22.18 3.75
CA ASP A 120 -27.97 23.02 3.35
C ASP A 120 -27.62 24.20 2.42
N ILE A 121 -26.32 24.48 2.22
CA ILE A 121 -25.86 25.52 1.29
C ILE A 121 -25.73 24.98 -0.14
N ILE A 122 -25.70 23.65 -0.30
CA ILE A 122 -25.53 23.00 -1.59
C ILE A 122 -26.91 22.92 -2.26
N HIS A 123 -27.35 24.00 -2.91
CA HIS A 123 -28.58 24.01 -3.68
C HIS A 123 -28.35 24.65 -5.03
N TYR A 124 -29.04 24.12 -6.04
CA TYR A 124 -28.93 24.63 -7.40
C TYR A 124 -30.28 24.66 -8.14
N SER A 125 -30.49 25.76 -8.88
CA SER A 125 -31.56 25.94 -9.87
C SER A 125 -30.98 26.41 -11.22
N VAL A 126 -31.36 25.73 -12.30
CA VAL A 126 -31.07 26.17 -13.68
C VAL A 126 -32.19 27.09 -14.12
N ASN A 127 -31.87 28.30 -14.58
CA ASN A 127 -32.84 29.13 -15.29
C ASN A 127 -32.70 28.93 -16.82
N GLU A 128 -33.73 29.24 -17.60
CA GLU A 128 -33.87 29.03 -19.06
C GLU A 128 -32.74 29.64 -19.92
N LYS A 129 -31.85 30.44 -19.32
CA LYS A 129 -30.72 31.14 -19.99
C LYS A 129 -29.34 30.55 -19.69
N ASN A 130 -29.24 29.30 -19.21
CA ASN A 130 -27.99 28.69 -18.71
C ASN A 130 -27.33 29.49 -17.57
N ILE A 131 -28.14 30.28 -16.85
CA ILE A 131 -27.71 30.95 -15.63
C ILE A 131 -27.97 29.96 -14.51
N ILE A 132 -26.90 29.73 -13.76
CA ILE A 132 -26.81 28.77 -12.70
C ILE A 132 -26.86 29.54 -11.36
N GLU A 133 -27.86 29.32 -10.50
CA GLU A 133 -27.89 29.91 -9.15
C GLU A 133 -27.59 28.86 -8.06
N GLY A 134 -26.51 29.05 -7.31
CA GLY A 134 -26.03 28.12 -6.28
C GLY A 134 -24.51 28.05 -6.18
N ALA A 135 -23.99 27.56 -5.05
CA ALA A 135 -22.56 27.33 -4.89
C ALA A 135 -22.12 26.07 -5.65
N PRO A 136 -21.09 26.13 -6.53
CA PRO A 136 -20.59 24.95 -7.23
C PRO A 136 -19.91 23.97 -6.28
N LEU A 137 -20.13 22.68 -6.52
CA LEU A 137 -19.20 21.66 -6.03
C LEU A 137 -17.99 21.67 -6.93
N THR A 138 -16.82 21.94 -6.37
CA THR A 138 -15.56 21.94 -7.13
C THR A 138 -14.84 20.63 -6.91
N PHE A 139 -14.33 20.03 -7.97
CA PHE A 139 -13.55 18.80 -7.93
C PHE A 139 -12.23 19.01 -8.64
N GLN A 140 -11.16 18.51 -8.03
CA GLN A 140 -9.82 18.56 -8.58
C GLN A 140 -9.40 17.17 -9.04
N VAL A 141 -8.89 17.11 -10.26
CA VAL A 141 -8.27 15.90 -10.83
C VAL A 141 -6.78 15.95 -10.52
N PHE A 142 -6.29 15.08 -9.65
CA PHE A 142 -4.91 15.10 -9.18
C PHE A 142 -3.97 14.25 -10.03
N ASP A 143 -4.48 13.17 -10.61
CA ASP A 143 -3.65 12.18 -11.28
C ASP A 143 -4.39 11.57 -12.47
N HIS A 144 -3.65 11.16 -13.50
CA HIS A 144 -4.12 10.59 -14.77
C HIS A 144 -5.20 11.39 -15.54
N ILE A 145 -5.43 10.97 -16.78
CA ILE A 145 -6.56 11.47 -17.56
C ILE A 145 -7.80 10.69 -17.14
N ALA A 146 -8.81 11.41 -16.65
CA ALA A 146 -10.11 10.84 -16.31
C ALA A 146 -11.10 10.96 -17.46
N THR A 147 -11.90 9.93 -17.64
CA THR A 147 -12.93 9.80 -18.67
C THR A 147 -14.24 9.34 -18.03
N GLU A 148 -15.37 9.53 -18.74
CA GLU A 148 -16.70 9.05 -18.30
C GLU A 148 -17.09 9.43 -16.86
N ILE A 149 -16.84 10.68 -16.47
CA ILE A 149 -17.13 11.14 -15.10
C ILE A 149 -18.63 11.28 -14.91
N GLN A 150 -19.15 10.62 -13.88
CA GLN A 150 -20.52 10.74 -13.40
C GLN A 150 -20.51 10.99 -11.90
N GLY A 151 -21.59 11.58 -11.39
CA GLY A 151 -21.66 11.91 -9.98
C GLY A 151 -23.08 11.94 -9.47
N ILE A 152 -23.21 11.64 -8.18
CA ILE A 152 -24.44 11.81 -7.42
C ILE A 152 -24.13 12.55 -6.13
N ILE A 153 -25.15 13.23 -5.62
CA ILE A 153 -25.18 13.75 -4.27
C ILE A 153 -26.46 13.26 -3.59
N VAL A 154 -26.33 12.77 -2.37
CA VAL A 154 -27.44 12.52 -1.46
C VAL A 154 -27.42 13.65 -0.45
N GLN A 155 -28.57 14.30 -0.31
CA GLN A 155 -28.77 15.37 0.66
C GLN A 155 -30.20 15.31 1.18
N ASN A 156 -30.35 15.33 2.50
CA ASN A 156 -31.64 15.44 3.18
C ASN A 156 -32.65 14.39 2.70
N GLY A 157 -32.19 13.14 2.52
CA GLY A 157 -33.01 12.00 2.08
C GLY A 157 -33.35 12.00 0.60
N MET A 158 -32.69 12.83 -0.21
CA MET A 158 -32.90 12.93 -1.65
C MET A 158 -31.59 12.71 -2.40
N ARG A 159 -31.62 11.91 -3.47
CA ARG A 159 -30.51 11.66 -4.38
C ARG A 159 -30.67 12.46 -5.66
N TYR A 160 -29.61 13.15 -6.07
CA TYR A 160 -29.57 13.96 -7.28
C TYR A 160 -28.37 13.57 -8.15
N ALA A 161 -28.54 13.64 -9.47
CA ALA A 161 -27.45 13.50 -10.42
C ALA A 161 -26.68 14.82 -10.55
N LEU A 162 -25.34 14.73 -10.54
CA LEU A 162 -24.45 15.85 -10.76
C LEU A 162 -24.25 16.10 -12.25
N VAL A 163 -24.30 17.37 -12.65
CA VAL A 163 -24.02 17.87 -13.99
C VAL A 163 -22.71 18.64 -13.94
N PHE A 164 -21.74 18.21 -14.74
CA PHE A 164 -20.38 18.76 -14.73
C PHE A 164 -20.16 19.81 -15.82
N PHE A 165 -19.34 20.79 -15.49
CA PHE A 165 -18.92 21.90 -16.35
C PHE A 165 -17.42 22.10 -16.19
N SER A 166 -16.71 22.29 -17.30
CA SER A 166 -15.27 22.56 -17.29
C SER A 166 -14.95 24.04 -17.15
N ARG A 167 -15.92 24.92 -17.42
CA ARG A 167 -15.79 26.37 -17.29
C ARG A 167 -17.11 26.97 -16.83
N ILE A 168 -17.02 27.78 -15.79
CA ILE A 168 -18.10 28.64 -15.32
C ILE A 168 -17.56 30.06 -15.20
N SER A 169 -18.40 31.06 -15.46
CA SER A 169 -18.06 32.47 -15.24
C SER A 169 -18.95 33.02 -14.13
N GLN A 170 -18.34 33.49 -13.05
CA GLN A 170 -19.10 34.07 -11.94
C GLN A 170 -19.70 35.41 -12.38
N MET A 171 -21.02 35.55 -12.21
CA MET A 171 -21.75 36.79 -12.47
C MET A 171 -22.02 37.57 -11.17
N SER A 172 -22.26 36.87 -10.07
CA SER A 172 -22.40 37.41 -8.71
C SER A 172 -22.11 36.33 -7.66
N ASP A 173 -22.21 36.65 -6.37
CA ASP A 173 -21.83 35.76 -5.25
C ASP A 173 -22.31 34.30 -5.39
N ILE A 174 -23.54 34.10 -5.89
CA ILE A 174 -24.15 32.77 -6.06
C ILE A 174 -24.66 32.53 -7.48
N ARG A 175 -24.30 33.36 -8.47
CA ARG A 175 -24.76 33.18 -9.85
C ARG A 175 -23.60 32.98 -10.81
N TYR A 176 -23.74 31.98 -11.66
CA TYR A 176 -22.73 31.57 -12.62
C TYR A 176 -23.35 31.44 -14.00
N TYR A 177 -22.59 31.81 -15.02
CA TYR A 177 -22.89 31.44 -16.39
C TYR A 177 -22.09 30.19 -16.75
N ALA A 178 -22.78 29.18 -17.28
CA ALA A 178 -22.14 27.95 -17.73
C ALA A 178 -22.32 27.77 -19.23
N ASP A 179 -21.20 27.75 -19.95
CA ASP A 179 -21.17 27.79 -21.41
C ASP A 179 -21.66 26.46 -22.02
N LYS A 180 -21.17 25.32 -21.49
CA LYS A 180 -21.49 23.96 -21.98
C LYS A 180 -21.28 22.90 -20.90
N VAL A 181 -22.21 21.94 -20.85
CA VAL A 181 -22.05 20.69 -20.08
C VAL A 181 -20.85 19.92 -20.62
N TRP A 182 -19.98 19.45 -19.72
CA TRP A 182 -18.80 18.67 -20.06
C TRP A 182 -19.18 17.24 -20.47
N ARG A 183 -18.52 16.71 -21.51
CA ARG A 183 -18.72 15.34 -22.05
C ARG A 183 -17.42 14.69 -22.57
N GLY A 184 -16.27 15.11 -22.03
CA GLY A 184 -14.96 14.84 -22.64
C GLY A 184 -14.03 13.98 -21.79
N TRP A 185 -12.74 14.26 -21.91
CA TRP A 185 -11.70 13.78 -21.00
C TRP A 185 -11.22 14.95 -20.13
N VAL A 186 -10.69 14.65 -18.95
CA VAL A 186 -10.14 15.63 -18.03
C VAL A 186 -8.69 15.27 -17.74
N LYS A 187 -7.78 16.20 -18.01
CA LYS A 187 -6.36 16.02 -17.70
C LYS A 187 -6.11 16.31 -16.21
N PRO A 188 -4.97 15.84 -15.65
CA PRO A 188 -4.53 16.26 -14.34
C PRO A 188 -4.48 17.79 -14.19
N ASP A 189 -4.64 18.27 -12.96
CA ASP A 189 -4.65 19.68 -12.58
C ASP A 189 -5.77 20.50 -13.23
N THR A 190 -6.88 19.84 -13.56
CA THR A 190 -8.09 20.51 -14.04
C THR A 190 -9.14 20.54 -12.94
N GLU A 191 -9.79 21.69 -12.78
CA GLU A 191 -10.97 21.84 -11.94
C GLU A 191 -12.24 21.52 -12.73
N LEU A 192 -13.13 20.78 -12.08
CA LEU A 192 -14.48 20.49 -12.56
C LEU A 192 -15.48 21.11 -11.61
N TYR A 193 -16.46 21.79 -12.16
CA TYR A 193 -17.57 22.36 -11.40
C TYR A 193 -18.79 21.51 -11.62
N ALA A 194 -19.45 21.08 -10.55
CA ALA A 194 -20.67 20.31 -10.62
C ALA A 194 -21.82 20.97 -9.88
N PHE A 195 -23.01 20.78 -10.42
CA PHE A 195 -24.27 21.25 -9.87
C PHE A 195 -25.32 20.15 -9.99
N PHE A 196 -26.43 20.22 -9.26
CA PHE A 196 -27.54 19.27 -9.38
C PHE A 196 -28.89 19.96 -9.36
N GLU A 197 -29.83 19.51 -10.18
CA GLU A 197 -31.13 20.17 -10.26
C GLU A 197 -32.03 19.72 -9.09
N SER A 198 -32.35 20.66 -8.20
CA SER A 198 -33.15 20.38 -6.99
C SER A 198 -34.55 19.80 -7.28
N SER A 199 -35.11 20.04 -8.46
CA SER A 199 -36.39 19.49 -8.92
C SER A 199 -36.35 18.00 -9.29
N LYS A 200 -35.16 17.44 -9.55
CA LYS A 200 -34.97 16.07 -10.07
C LYS A 200 -34.57 15.05 -9.01
N GLY A 201 -34.73 15.40 -7.73
CA GLY A 201 -34.35 14.52 -6.63
C GLY A 201 -35.21 13.27 -6.55
N ILE A 202 -34.58 12.16 -6.20
CA ILE A 202 -35.23 10.88 -5.94
C ILE A 202 -35.13 10.56 -4.45
N PRO A 203 -36.24 10.25 -3.75
CA PRO A 203 -36.18 9.89 -2.33
C PRO A 203 -35.32 8.64 -2.08
N VAL A 204 -34.45 8.70 -1.07
CA VAL A 204 -33.55 7.61 -0.66
C VAL A 204 -33.40 7.56 0.87
N SER A 205 -33.02 6.39 1.40
CA SER A 205 -32.72 6.20 2.83
C SER A 205 -31.24 6.42 3.19
N GLU A 206 -30.42 6.77 2.21
CA GLU A 206 -28.97 6.97 2.38
C GLU A 206 -28.69 8.26 3.16
N GLU A 207 -27.59 8.26 3.92
CA GLU A 207 -27.08 9.47 4.56
C GLU A 207 -26.52 10.46 3.53
N ASN A 208 -26.29 11.70 3.96
CA ASN A 208 -25.68 12.70 3.11
C ASN A 208 -24.31 12.22 2.60
N GLN A 209 -24.14 12.21 1.28
CA GLN A 209 -22.91 11.75 0.65
C GLN A 209 -22.76 12.35 -0.75
N ILE A 210 -21.51 12.50 -1.19
CA ILE A 210 -21.18 12.81 -2.59
C ILE A 210 -20.42 11.61 -3.12
N CYS A 211 -20.86 11.07 -4.26
CA CYS A 211 -20.17 9.97 -4.91
C CYS A 211 -19.87 10.33 -6.36
N LEU A 212 -18.63 10.12 -6.78
CA LEU A 212 -18.21 10.24 -8.17
C LEU A 212 -17.76 8.88 -8.68
N THR A 213 -18.09 8.58 -9.92
CA THR A 213 -17.54 7.46 -10.68
C THR A 213 -16.84 8.00 -11.92
N TYR A 214 -15.76 7.34 -12.32
CA TYR A 214 -14.98 7.74 -13.47
C TYR A 214 -14.12 6.58 -13.96
N LYS A 215 -13.61 6.67 -15.19
CA LYS A 215 -12.64 5.75 -15.76
C LYS A 215 -11.32 6.45 -16.01
N ASP A 216 -10.22 5.71 -16.02
CA ASP A 216 -8.97 6.22 -16.60
C ASP A 216 -9.01 6.11 -18.15
N ILE A 217 -7.93 6.56 -18.79
CA ILE A 217 -7.76 6.43 -20.25
C ILE A 217 -7.59 4.98 -20.72
N GLU A 218 -7.24 4.07 -19.81
CA GLU A 218 -7.10 2.63 -20.07
C GLU A 218 -8.42 1.85 -19.89
N GLY A 219 -9.47 2.53 -19.40
CA GLY A 219 -10.80 1.97 -19.17
C GLY A 219 -11.02 1.35 -17.78
N ASN A 220 -10.07 1.47 -16.84
CA ASN A 220 -10.28 1.00 -15.47
C ASN A 220 -11.27 1.92 -14.75
N SER A 221 -12.28 1.34 -14.10
CA SER A 221 -13.28 2.08 -13.32
C SER A 221 -12.82 2.36 -11.89
N PHE A 222 -13.18 3.54 -11.40
CA PHE A 222 -12.91 4.01 -10.06
C PHE A 222 -14.09 4.83 -9.53
N TYR A 223 -14.11 5.00 -8.21
CA TYR A 223 -15.07 5.87 -7.57
C TYR A 223 -14.51 6.55 -6.32
N THR A 224 -15.00 7.76 -6.04
CA THR A 224 -14.73 8.47 -4.80
C THR A 224 -16.03 8.73 -4.06
N ILE A 225 -15.99 8.55 -2.74
CA ILE A 225 -17.13 8.81 -1.84
C ILE A 225 -16.68 9.79 -0.77
N GLU A 226 -17.49 10.82 -0.55
CA GLU A 226 -17.43 11.74 0.56
C GLU A 226 -18.67 11.55 1.42
N ASN A 227 -18.51 11.21 2.69
CA ASN A 227 -19.64 10.94 3.59
C ASN A 227 -20.16 12.21 4.28
N GLN A 228 -21.18 12.07 5.14
CA GLN A 228 -21.80 13.16 5.89
C GLN A 228 -20.84 14.02 6.71
N ASN A 229 -19.69 13.45 7.11
CA ASN A 229 -18.64 14.12 7.87
C ASN A 229 -17.54 14.72 6.96
N PHE A 230 -17.80 14.83 5.65
CA PHE A 230 -16.86 15.30 4.64
C PHE A 230 -15.55 14.48 4.56
N ILE A 231 -15.60 13.20 4.97
CA ILE A 231 -14.46 12.28 4.87
C ILE A 231 -14.48 11.65 3.48
N GLN A 232 -13.41 11.87 2.72
CA GLN A 232 -13.24 11.37 1.36
C GLN A 232 -12.48 10.05 1.31
N ARG A 233 -12.92 9.13 0.45
CA ARG A 233 -12.26 7.85 0.16
C ARG A 233 -12.29 7.57 -1.34
N CYS A 234 -11.25 6.89 -1.83
CA CYS A 234 -11.12 6.48 -3.23
C CYS A 234 -11.04 4.95 -3.32
N HIS A 235 -11.74 4.39 -4.30
CA HIS A 235 -11.89 2.97 -4.50
C HIS A 235 -11.75 2.60 -5.98
N ARG A 236 -11.37 1.36 -6.25
CA ARG A 236 -11.38 0.76 -7.59
C ARG A 236 -12.70 0.03 -7.81
N GLY A 237 -13.26 0.12 -9.01
CA GLY A 237 -14.54 -0.49 -9.39
C GLY A 237 -15.67 0.52 -9.54
N ILE A 238 -16.91 0.05 -9.41
CA ILE A 238 -18.14 0.85 -9.43
C ILE A 238 -18.85 0.58 -8.11
N PRO A 239 -19.36 1.60 -7.40
CA PRO A 239 -20.06 1.39 -6.15
C PRO A 239 -21.42 0.73 -6.42
N ASP A 240 -21.83 -0.18 -5.53
CA ASP A 240 -23.10 -0.92 -5.66
C ASP A 240 -24.31 0.02 -5.76
N SER A 241 -24.25 1.19 -5.11
CA SER A 241 -25.29 2.23 -5.16
C SER A 241 -25.50 2.86 -6.54
N MET A 242 -24.52 2.78 -7.45
CA MET A 242 -24.62 3.23 -8.84
C MET A 242 -24.84 2.10 -9.85
N ALA A 243 -24.69 0.83 -9.44
CA ALA A 243 -24.91 -0.31 -10.33
C ALA A 243 -26.36 -0.37 -10.89
N HIS A 244 -27.30 0.27 -10.19
CA HIS A 244 -28.73 0.30 -10.55
C HIS A 244 -29.20 1.56 -11.29
N MET A 245 -28.31 2.50 -11.63
CA MET A 245 -28.69 3.71 -12.41
C MET A 245 -28.61 3.55 -13.93
N ASN A 246 -28.06 2.43 -14.42
CA ASN A 246 -27.87 2.16 -15.86
C ASN A 246 -28.92 1.21 -16.46
N THR A 247 -30.07 1.01 -15.79
CA THR A 247 -31.22 0.26 -16.33
C THR A 247 -32.46 1.12 -16.40
#